data_AF-A0A2A6DXI7-F1
#
_entry.id   AF-A0A2A6DXI7-F1
#
_cell.length_a   1.000
_cell.length_b   1.000
_cell.length_c   1.000
_cell.angle_alpha   90.00
_cell.angle_beta   90.00
_cell.angle_gamma   90.00
#
_symmetry.space_group_name_H-M   'P 1'
#
loop_
_entity.id
_entity.type
_entity.pdbx_description
1 polymer ?
#
loop_
_entity_poly.entity_id
_entity_poly.type
_entity_poly.pdbx_seq_one_letter_code
_entity_poly.pdbx_strand_id
1 'polypeptide(L)'
;MNFSDKEFIVLKKHSTSSLGDVRLLGLDDRHVFVFDPGPQPDISCFYQVKLLVNVLNGQTHPVPDRLGNDFFSRLQEAWLLDGGKFLTVKTGRIQWWEKKEFWQQDVTHYTDRIETLALCRTDDLIRCIQAGQDIPWTIIDQSDYSSALRMLGDHDQYLYYSKQDFQSGYTTIYKYSLYPSPHRADILYQFKEEFEQVFFHSNEGYGIRWTDEKRNELELVRLNGMCPLFRTQGRIIHTDGKFVLTAEPTNPKSEKPLLLLYDISKKSVIRQIHDRSVFYDRYGDQMILY
;
A
#
# COMPACT_ATOMS: atom_id res chain seq x y z
N MET A 1 -26.77 4.53 -37.70
CA MET A 1 -26.52 3.31 -36.91
C MET A 1 -25.21 3.54 -36.18
N ASN A 2 -25.31 4.10 -34.98
CA ASN A 2 -25.15 3.40 -33.70
C ASN A 2 -23.71 2.95 -33.45
N PHE A 3 -22.94 3.87 -32.87
CA PHE A 3 -21.80 3.56 -32.03
C PHE A 3 -22.32 2.89 -30.76
N SER A 4 -22.22 1.57 -30.67
CA SER A 4 -22.50 0.86 -29.41
C SER A 4 -21.72 -0.45 -29.34
N ASP A 5 -20.40 -0.34 -29.26
CA ASP A 5 -19.59 -1.29 -28.52
C ASP A 5 -18.78 -0.46 -27.53
N LYS A 6 -19.42 -0.10 -26.42
CA LYS A 6 -18.68 0.30 -25.23
C LYS A 6 -17.94 -0.96 -24.80
N GLU A 7 -16.66 -1.04 -25.14
CA GLU A 7 -15.76 -2.01 -24.54
C GLU A 7 -15.87 -1.84 -23.03
N PHE A 8 -16.52 -2.81 -22.38
CA PHE A 8 -16.42 -2.97 -20.95
C PHE A 8 -14.94 -3.28 -20.69
N ILE A 9 -14.23 -2.33 -20.11
CA ILE A 9 -12.94 -2.63 -19.49
C ILE A 9 -13.27 -3.61 -18.37
N VAL A 10 -13.05 -4.90 -18.63
CA VAL A 10 -13.07 -5.93 -17.60
C VAL A 10 -11.84 -5.67 -16.75
N LEU A 11 -12.03 -4.87 -15.69
CA LEU A 11 -11.03 -4.67 -14.65
C LEU A 11 -10.88 -6.00 -13.91
N LYS A 12 -9.97 -6.85 -14.38
CA LYS A 12 -9.54 -8.03 -13.62
C LYS A 12 -8.92 -7.52 -12.32
N LYS A 13 -9.49 -7.97 -11.20
CA LYS A 13 -8.94 -8.02 -9.82
C LYS A 13 -7.99 -6.88 -9.42
N HIS A 14 -8.44 -6.06 -8.46
CA HIS A 14 -7.61 -5.11 -7.70
C HIS A 14 -7.09 -3.88 -8.47
N SER A 15 -7.95 -3.19 -9.22
CA SER A 15 -7.59 -1.91 -9.84
C SER A 15 -8.05 -0.71 -8.99
N THR A 16 -7.09 -0.01 -8.39
CA THR A 16 -7.28 1.42 -8.07
C THR A 16 -6.97 2.24 -9.32
N SER A 17 -7.92 3.02 -9.81
CA SER A 17 -7.69 3.98 -10.89
C SER A 17 -7.93 5.41 -10.40
N SER A 18 -7.11 6.34 -10.89
CA SER A 18 -7.25 7.76 -10.63
C SER A 18 -7.68 8.46 -11.91
N LEU A 19 -8.80 9.19 -11.87
CA LEU A 19 -9.22 10.09 -12.94
C LEU A 19 -9.08 11.52 -12.41
N GLY A 20 -7.94 12.15 -12.67
CA GLY A 20 -7.53 13.33 -11.89
C GLY A 20 -7.26 12.94 -10.44
N ASP A 21 -7.69 13.77 -9.47
CA ASP A 21 -7.51 13.48 -8.04
C ASP A 21 -8.62 12.60 -7.43
N VAL A 22 -9.60 12.17 -8.25
CA VAL A 22 -10.65 11.23 -7.85
C VAL A 22 -10.09 9.82 -7.81
N ARG A 23 -10.25 9.14 -6.67
CA ARG A 23 -9.83 7.75 -6.49
C ARG A 23 -11.01 6.81 -6.58
N LEU A 24 -10.88 5.78 -7.40
CA LEU A 24 -11.85 4.68 -7.51
C LEU A 24 -11.28 3.41 -6.88
N LEU A 25 -12.09 2.71 -6.09
CA LEU A 25 -11.76 1.41 -5.51
C LEU A 25 -12.92 0.44 -5.74
N GLY A 26 -12.73 -0.57 -6.59
CA GLY A 26 -13.68 -1.68 -6.70
C GLY A 26 -13.67 -2.51 -5.42
N LEU A 27 -14.85 -2.85 -4.91
CA LEU A 27 -15.04 -3.69 -3.72
C LEU A 27 -15.41 -5.12 -4.11
N ASP A 28 -16.29 -5.25 -5.09
CA ASP A 28 -16.72 -6.50 -5.72
C ASP A 28 -17.11 -6.21 -7.19
N ASP A 29 -17.74 -7.18 -7.86
CA ASP A 29 -18.16 -7.06 -9.27
C ASP A 29 -19.26 -6.00 -9.52
N ARG A 30 -19.84 -5.41 -8.46
CA ARG A 30 -21.01 -4.52 -8.53
C ARG A 30 -20.80 -3.18 -7.83
N HIS A 31 -19.88 -3.09 -6.90
CA HIS A 31 -19.74 -1.96 -6.00
C HIS A 31 -18.37 -1.32 -6.12
N VAL A 32 -18.37 0.00 -6.26
CA VAL A 32 -17.17 0.83 -6.34
C VAL A 32 -17.28 1.94 -5.31
N PHE A 33 -16.20 2.17 -4.56
CA PHE A 33 -16.02 3.41 -3.84
C PHE A 33 -15.48 4.50 -4.76
N VAL A 34 -16.08 5.68 -4.62
CA VAL A 34 -15.64 6.93 -5.26
C VAL A 34 -15.22 7.89 -4.16
N PHE A 35 -13.95 8.29 -4.18
CA PHE A 35 -13.40 9.31 -3.30
C PHE A 35 -13.03 10.53 -4.13
N ASP A 36 -13.69 11.65 -3.86
CA ASP A 36 -13.43 12.91 -4.54
C ASP A 36 -12.97 13.97 -3.51
N PRO A 37 -11.76 14.55 -3.70
CA PRO A 37 -11.20 15.54 -2.79
C PRO A 37 -11.94 16.89 -2.79
N GLY A 38 -12.79 17.15 -3.79
CA GLY A 38 -13.49 18.42 -3.98
C GLY A 38 -12.55 19.59 -4.35
N PRO A 39 -13.10 20.77 -4.69
CA PRO A 39 -12.29 21.96 -4.95
C PRO A 39 -11.68 22.45 -3.63
N GLN A 40 -10.36 22.63 -3.58
CA GLN A 40 -9.69 23.13 -2.37
C GLN A 40 -8.81 24.35 -2.59
N PRO A 41 -8.72 25.23 -1.58
CA PRO A 41 -7.54 26.04 -1.32
C PRO A 41 -6.51 25.23 -0.50
N ASP A 42 -5.39 24.93 -1.14
CA ASP A 42 -4.02 24.66 -0.65
C ASP A 42 -3.69 23.73 0.53
N ILE A 43 -4.59 23.24 1.41
CA ILE A 43 -4.14 22.52 2.64
C ILE A 43 -4.98 21.29 3.07
N SER A 44 -6.17 21.02 2.52
CA SER A 44 -7.05 19.98 3.12
C SER A 44 -6.71 18.55 2.65
N CYS A 45 -6.06 17.79 3.54
CA CYS A 45 -5.75 16.37 3.43
C CYS A 45 -6.98 15.43 3.51
N PHE A 46 -8.16 15.86 3.05
CA PHE A 46 -9.43 15.14 3.24
C PHE A 46 -10.18 14.92 1.92
N TYR A 47 -10.76 13.73 1.76
CA TYR A 47 -11.79 13.46 0.76
C TYR A 47 -13.13 14.03 1.22
N GLN A 48 -13.65 15.00 0.47
CA GLN A 48 -14.93 15.66 0.76
C GLN A 48 -16.11 14.76 0.41
N VAL A 49 -16.06 14.09 -0.74
CA VAL A 49 -17.12 13.21 -1.22
C VAL A 49 -16.63 11.76 -1.17
N LYS A 50 -17.46 10.91 -0.56
CA LYS A 50 -17.24 9.47 -0.45
C LYS A 50 -18.54 8.77 -0.76
N LEU A 51 -18.60 8.06 -1.88
CA LEU A 51 -19.80 7.36 -2.35
C LEU A 51 -19.52 5.89 -2.55
N LEU A 52 -20.46 5.06 -2.09
CA LEU A 52 -20.62 3.70 -2.58
C LEU A 52 -21.55 3.73 -3.79
N VAL A 53 -21.06 3.29 -4.94
CA VAL A 53 -21.81 3.25 -6.19
C VAL A 53 -22.06 1.80 -6.57
N ASN A 54 -23.33 1.45 -6.75
CA ASN A 54 -23.71 0.21 -7.42
C ASN A 54 -23.71 0.44 -8.93
N VAL A 55 -22.74 -0.14 -9.62
CA VAL A 55 -22.51 0.13 -11.06
C VAL A 55 -23.57 -0.49 -11.97
N LEU A 56 -24.31 -1.50 -11.48
CA LEU A 56 -25.34 -2.17 -12.28
C LEU A 56 -26.61 -1.32 -12.42
N ASN A 57 -26.99 -0.60 -11.36
CA ASN A 57 -28.24 0.16 -11.33
C ASN A 57 -28.04 1.67 -11.11
N GLY A 58 -26.80 2.13 -10.92
CA GLY A 58 -26.44 3.54 -10.73
C GLY A 58 -26.80 4.11 -9.36
N GLN A 59 -27.25 3.29 -8.39
CA GLN A 59 -27.58 3.76 -7.05
C GLN A 59 -26.31 4.21 -6.32
N THR A 60 -26.40 5.33 -5.61
CA THR A 60 -25.31 5.89 -4.82
C THR A 60 -25.72 6.02 -3.36
N HIS A 61 -24.79 5.71 -2.47
CA HIS A 61 -24.98 5.84 -1.03
C HIS A 61 -23.82 6.65 -0.43
N PRO A 62 -24.08 7.63 0.44
CA PRO A 62 -23.02 8.34 1.16
C PRO A 62 -22.32 7.39 2.13
N VAL A 63 -21.00 7.43 2.16
CA VAL A 63 -20.20 6.60 3.06
C VAL A 63 -20.02 7.31 4.41
N PRO A 64 -20.39 6.69 5.54
CA PRO A 64 -20.13 7.24 6.88
C PRO A 64 -18.64 7.54 7.08
N ASP A 65 -18.33 8.68 7.68
CA ASP A 65 -16.95 9.14 7.80
C ASP A 65 -16.23 8.60 9.05
N ARG A 66 -16.97 8.10 10.04
CA ARG A 66 -16.39 7.69 11.32
C ARG A 66 -15.53 6.43 11.17
N LEU A 67 -14.30 6.48 11.66
CA LEU A 67 -13.37 5.36 11.69
C LEU A 67 -12.65 5.33 13.06
N GLY A 68 -13.28 4.71 14.06
CA GLY A 68 -12.78 4.75 15.43
C GLY A 68 -12.72 6.18 15.99
N ASN A 69 -11.52 6.63 16.35
CA ASN A 69 -11.21 8.00 16.76
C ASN A 69 -10.67 8.88 15.61
N ASP A 70 -10.79 8.39 14.37
CA ASP A 70 -10.29 9.00 13.15
C ASP A 70 -11.40 9.08 12.09
N PHE A 71 -11.06 9.56 10.90
CA PHE A 71 -11.98 9.82 9.81
C PHE A 71 -11.56 9.11 8.52
N PHE A 72 -12.52 8.46 7.88
CA PHE A 72 -12.33 7.77 6.61
C PHE A 72 -11.99 8.73 5.47
N SER A 73 -12.39 10.00 5.57
CA SER A 73 -11.96 11.09 4.68
C SER A 73 -10.45 11.27 4.61
N ARG A 74 -9.69 10.82 5.62
CA ARG A 74 -8.22 10.86 5.66
C ARG A 74 -7.56 9.63 5.03
N LEU A 75 -8.30 8.89 4.21
CA LEU A 75 -7.80 7.69 3.54
C LEU A 75 -6.49 7.95 2.80
N GLN A 76 -5.45 7.18 3.11
CA GLN A 76 -4.19 7.15 2.36
C GLN A 76 -4.12 5.90 1.49
N GLU A 77 -4.42 4.73 2.07
CA GLU A 77 -4.33 3.44 1.39
C GLU A 77 -5.53 2.55 1.71
N ALA A 78 -5.94 1.73 0.74
CA ALA A 78 -7.02 0.76 0.89
C ALA A 78 -6.72 -0.47 0.06
N TRP A 79 -6.69 -1.65 0.67
CA TRP A 79 -6.44 -2.93 -0.01
C TRP A 79 -7.59 -3.90 0.24
N LEU A 80 -7.89 -4.70 -0.79
CA LEU A 80 -8.79 -5.84 -0.67
C LEU A 80 -7.97 -7.09 -0.36
N LEU A 81 -8.31 -7.79 0.72
CA LEU A 81 -7.60 -8.99 1.19
C LEU A 81 -8.45 -10.25 1.00
N ASP A 82 -7.79 -11.41 0.99
CA ASP A 82 -8.43 -12.74 0.87
C ASP A 82 -9.45 -12.79 -0.30
N GLY A 83 -8.99 -12.37 -1.48
CA GLY A 83 -9.82 -12.34 -2.69
C GLY A 83 -10.99 -11.36 -2.64
N GLY A 84 -10.92 -10.32 -1.80
CA GLY A 84 -11.95 -9.29 -1.68
C GLY A 84 -12.90 -9.47 -0.50
N LYS A 85 -12.73 -10.51 0.33
CA LYS A 85 -13.60 -10.73 1.51
C LYS A 85 -13.45 -9.66 2.58
N PHE A 86 -12.27 -9.03 2.67
CA PHE A 86 -12.03 -7.94 3.59
C PHE A 86 -11.48 -6.72 2.87
N LEU A 87 -11.88 -5.55 3.36
CA LEU A 87 -11.28 -4.27 3.06
C LEU A 87 -10.43 -3.84 4.25
N THR A 88 -9.14 -3.61 4.02
CA THR A 88 -8.25 -2.94 4.97
C THR A 88 -7.97 -1.52 4.50
N VAL A 89 -7.90 -0.58 5.43
CA VAL A 89 -7.71 0.85 5.15
C VAL A 89 -6.70 1.44 6.12
N LYS A 90 -5.87 2.36 5.62
CA LYS A 90 -4.94 3.16 6.40
C LYS A 90 -5.23 4.64 6.18
N THR A 91 -5.44 5.37 7.28
CA THR A 91 -5.61 6.83 7.28
C THR A 91 -4.29 7.54 7.56
N GLY A 92 -4.23 8.85 7.30
CA GLY A 92 -3.02 9.66 7.43
C GLY A 92 -2.27 9.73 6.12
N ARG A 93 -2.54 10.76 5.33
CA ARG A 93 -2.15 10.93 3.93
C ARG A 93 -0.68 11.26 3.71
N ILE A 94 0.01 11.81 4.70
CA ILE A 94 1.46 12.01 4.58
C ILE A 94 2.24 10.73 4.79
N GLN A 95 3.44 10.74 4.24
CA GLN A 95 4.40 9.67 4.39
C GLN A 95 5.06 9.75 5.75
N TRP A 96 5.51 8.59 6.24
CA TRP A 96 6.15 8.48 7.55
C TRP A 96 7.36 9.42 7.71
N TRP A 97 8.12 9.70 6.63
CA TRP A 97 9.30 10.57 6.68
C TRP A 97 8.89 12.03 6.90
N GLU A 98 7.84 12.49 6.21
CA GLU A 98 7.26 13.83 6.40
C GLU A 98 6.74 13.96 7.85
N LYS A 99 6.10 12.92 8.36
CA LYS A 99 5.59 12.92 9.74
C LYS A 99 6.72 12.99 10.76
N LYS A 100 7.79 12.24 10.51
CA LYS A 100 9.00 12.26 11.34
C LYS A 100 9.66 13.64 11.32
N GLU A 101 9.70 14.32 10.18
CA GLU A 101 10.20 15.69 10.07
C GLU A 101 9.36 16.67 10.89
N PHE A 102 8.03 16.61 10.80
CA PHE A 102 7.16 17.43 11.65
C PHE A 102 7.42 17.15 13.13
N TRP A 103 7.48 15.87 13.52
CA TRP A 103 7.77 15.44 14.89
C TRP A 103 9.09 16.02 15.41
N GLN A 104 10.16 15.95 14.61
CA GLN A 104 11.48 16.52 14.96
C GLN A 104 11.46 18.05 15.12
N GLN A 105 10.58 18.74 14.40
CA GLN A 105 10.44 20.20 14.43
C GLN A 105 9.41 20.70 15.46
N ASP A 106 8.81 19.80 16.23
CA ASP A 106 7.69 20.11 17.15
C ASP A 106 6.50 20.82 16.44
N VAL A 107 6.30 20.40 15.18
CA VAL A 107 5.13 20.42 14.28
C VAL A 107 3.75 20.19 14.86
N THR A 108 3.42 20.63 16.09
CA THR A 108 2.23 20.10 16.75
C THR A 108 0.97 20.42 15.95
N HIS A 109 0.61 21.67 15.64
CA HIS A 109 -0.69 22.03 15.00
C HIS A 109 -1.05 21.35 13.66
N TYR A 110 -0.17 20.52 13.11
CA TYR A 110 -0.42 19.64 11.99
C TYR A 110 -1.68 18.75 12.16
N THR A 111 -2.49 18.64 11.11
CA THR A 111 -3.82 18.01 11.10
C THR A 111 -3.80 16.49 10.93
N ASP A 112 -2.69 15.91 10.46
CA ASP A 112 -2.61 14.50 10.06
C ASP A 112 -1.89 13.62 11.10
N ARG A 113 -1.97 13.97 12.40
CA ARG A 113 -1.18 13.32 13.47
C ARG A 113 -1.57 11.87 13.75
N ILE A 114 -2.86 11.56 13.66
CA ILE A 114 -3.40 10.24 14.01
C ILE A 114 -3.45 9.40 12.76
N GLU A 115 -2.93 8.18 12.79
CA GLU A 115 -3.13 7.23 11.69
C GLU A 115 -3.82 6.01 12.26
N THR A 116 -4.74 5.45 11.50
CA THR A 116 -5.52 4.29 11.89
C THR A 116 -5.43 3.26 10.79
N LEU A 117 -5.06 2.04 11.16
CA LEU A 117 -5.19 0.85 10.33
C LEU A 117 -6.45 0.11 10.78
N ALA A 118 -7.40 -0.08 9.88
CA ALA A 118 -8.67 -0.72 10.17
C ALA A 118 -9.06 -1.75 9.11
N LEU A 119 -9.86 -2.72 9.52
CA LEU A 119 -10.36 -3.82 8.70
C LEU A 119 -11.87 -3.92 8.79
N CYS A 120 -12.54 -4.27 7.70
CA CYS A 120 -13.94 -4.66 7.72
C CYS A 120 -14.17 -5.79 6.71
N ARG A 121 -15.17 -6.64 6.96
CA ARG A 121 -15.68 -7.55 5.94
C ARG A 121 -16.40 -6.74 4.86
N THR A 122 -16.07 -6.99 3.60
CA THR A 122 -16.58 -6.20 2.48
C THR A 122 -18.12 -6.23 2.40
N ASP A 123 -18.72 -7.41 2.59
CA ASP A 123 -20.19 -7.57 2.59
C ASP A 123 -20.88 -6.79 3.72
N ASP A 124 -20.30 -6.80 4.92
CA ASP A 124 -20.86 -6.09 6.07
C ASP A 124 -20.76 -4.57 5.88
N LEU A 125 -19.64 -4.11 5.33
CA LEU A 125 -19.41 -2.72 4.95
C LEU A 125 -20.44 -2.23 3.92
N ILE A 126 -20.65 -2.97 2.83
CA ILE A 126 -21.64 -2.62 1.80
C ILE A 126 -23.04 -2.55 2.40
N ARG A 127 -23.42 -3.59 3.16
CA ARG A 127 -24.74 -3.67 3.80
C ARG A 127 -25.00 -2.50 4.75
N CYS A 128 -24.03 -2.17 5.60
CA CYS A 128 -24.17 -1.06 6.55
C CYS A 128 -24.30 0.29 5.84
N ILE A 129 -23.49 0.56 4.81
CA ILE A 129 -23.56 1.81 4.04
C ILE A 129 -24.92 1.94 3.34
N GLN A 130 -25.41 0.87 2.70
CA GLN A 130 -26.71 0.88 2.03
C GLN A 130 -27.87 1.12 3.01
N ALA A 131 -27.74 0.64 4.24
CA ALA A 131 -28.70 0.85 5.32
C ALA A 131 -28.54 2.21 6.04
N GLY A 132 -27.54 3.03 5.68
CA GLY A 132 -27.23 4.29 6.37
C GLY A 132 -26.74 4.10 7.80
N GLN A 133 -26.09 2.97 8.09
CA GLN A 133 -25.55 2.61 9.41
C GLN A 133 -24.05 2.82 9.47
N ASP A 134 -23.52 2.97 10.69
CA ASP A 134 -22.08 3.01 10.94
C ASP A 134 -21.39 1.74 10.43
N ILE A 135 -20.20 1.90 9.86
CA ILE A 135 -19.38 0.78 9.36
C ILE A 135 -18.74 0.07 10.56
N PRO A 136 -18.85 -1.27 10.66
CA PRO A 136 -18.32 -2.05 11.78
C PRO A 136 -16.81 -2.29 11.64
N TRP A 137 -16.02 -1.21 11.66
CA TRP A 137 -14.56 -1.28 11.58
C TRP A 137 -13.96 -2.05 12.77
N THR A 138 -13.08 -3.00 12.48
CA THR A 138 -12.13 -3.56 13.45
C THR A 138 -10.84 -2.75 13.38
N ILE A 139 -10.51 -2.05 14.46
CA ILE A 139 -9.25 -1.29 14.54
C ILE A 139 -8.10 -2.26 14.78
N ILE A 140 -7.15 -2.31 13.85
CA ILE A 140 -5.96 -3.16 13.93
C ILE A 140 -4.88 -2.49 14.77
N ASP A 141 -4.54 -1.24 14.44
CA ASP A 141 -3.53 -0.44 15.14
C ASP A 141 -3.79 1.05 14.91
N GLN A 142 -3.22 1.88 15.78
CA GLN A 142 -3.26 3.33 15.69
C GLN A 142 -1.88 3.92 16.03
N SER A 143 -1.43 4.90 15.26
CA SER A 143 -0.29 5.74 15.64
C SER A 143 -0.74 7.14 15.97
N ASP A 144 -0.09 7.74 16.95
CA ASP A 144 -0.19 9.15 17.27
C ASP A 144 0.90 9.96 16.54
N TYR A 145 1.12 11.20 16.98
CA TYR A 145 2.13 12.09 16.43
C TYR A 145 3.58 11.57 16.53
N SER A 146 3.85 10.69 17.49
CA SER A 146 5.20 10.19 17.81
C SER A 146 5.57 8.90 17.08
N SER A 147 4.69 8.40 16.22
CA SER A 147 4.89 7.16 15.47
C SER A 147 4.21 7.22 14.10
N ALA A 148 4.56 6.29 13.20
CA ALA A 148 3.91 6.16 11.89
C ALA A 148 3.57 4.70 11.57
N LEU A 149 2.44 4.49 10.88
CA LEU A 149 2.00 3.21 10.37
C LEU A 149 2.29 3.10 8.87
N ARG A 150 2.65 1.90 8.43
CA ARG A 150 2.73 1.56 7.00
C ARG A 150 2.17 0.18 6.74
N MET A 151 1.41 0.05 5.66
CA MET A 151 1.02 -1.26 5.13
C MET A 151 2.14 -1.79 4.24
N LEU A 152 2.59 -3.02 4.47
CA LEU A 152 3.77 -3.58 3.78
C LEU A 152 3.39 -4.57 2.69
N GLY A 153 2.43 -5.43 2.97
CA GLY A 153 1.95 -6.41 2.00
C GLY A 153 0.89 -7.31 2.62
N ASP A 154 0.33 -8.18 1.81
CA ASP A 154 -0.63 -9.19 2.22
C ASP A 154 -0.23 -10.56 1.66
N HIS A 155 -0.71 -11.62 2.30
CA HIS A 155 -0.52 -12.98 1.82
C HIS A 155 -1.68 -13.84 2.31
N ASP A 156 -2.50 -14.34 1.39
CA ASP A 156 -3.69 -15.19 1.60
C ASP A 156 -4.61 -14.76 2.75
N GLN A 157 -4.18 -15.02 3.99
CA GLN A 157 -4.91 -14.84 5.24
C GLN A 157 -4.23 -13.85 6.19
N TYR A 158 -3.24 -13.09 5.74
CA TYR A 158 -2.45 -12.20 6.58
C TYR A 158 -2.29 -10.81 5.96
N LEU A 159 -2.28 -9.81 6.84
CA LEU A 159 -1.81 -8.46 6.54
C LEU A 159 -0.49 -8.23 7.28
N TYR A 160 0.51 -7.75 6.54
CA TYR A 160 1.77 -7.28 7.10
C TYR A 160 1.77 -5.76 7.15
N TYR A 161 2.10 -5.22 8.31
CA TYR A 161 2.23 -3.78 8.50
C TYR A 161 3.39 -3.47 9.44
N SER A 162 3.88 -2.24 9.43
CA SER A 162 4.90 -1.77 10.36
C SER A 162 4.43 -0.56 11.14
N LYS A 163 4.96 -0.43 12.35
CA LYS A 163 4.88 0.78 13.17
C LYS A 163 6.29 1.25 13.50
N GLN A 164 6.60 2.48 13.13
CA GLN A 164 7.86 3.13 13.48
C GLN A 164 7.61 4.05 14.68
N ASP A 165 8.38 3.87 15.74
CA ASP A 165 8.39 4.75 16.90
C ASP A 165 9.53 5.76 16.75
N PHE A 166 9.20 7.05 16.69
CA PHE A 166 10.19 8.08 16.40
C PHE A 166 11.14 8.36 17.56
N GLN A 167 10.66 8.17 18.80
CA GLN A 167 11.45 8.43 20.00
C GLN A 167 12.57 7.41 20.18
N SER A 168 12.26 6.12 20.03
CA SER A 168 13.21 5.02 20.19
C SER A 168 13.96 4.68 18.89
N GLY A 169 13.42 5.11 17.75
CA GLY A 169 13.94 4.81 16.41
C GLY A 169 13.68 3.38 15.95
N TYR A 170 12.87 2.60 16.69
CA TYR A 170 12.55 1.24 16.30
C TYR A 170 11.42 1.19 15.28
N THR A 171 11.61 0.36 14.26
CA THR A 171 10.53 -0.10 13.39
C THR A 171 10.17 -1.53 13.80
N THR A 172 8.89 -1.75 14.09
CA THR A 172 8.34 -3.06 14.42
C THR A 172 7.43 -3.51 13.29
N ILE A 173 7.65 -4.72 12.75
CA ILE A 173 6.80 -5.33 11.73
C ILE A 173 5.89 -6.36 12.40
N TYR A 174 4.60 -6.24 12.09
CA TYR A 174 3.53 -7.09 12.60
C TYR A 174 2.95 -7.95 11.48
N LYS A 175 2.53 -9.17 11.86
CA LYS A 175 1.70 -10.07 11.06
C LYS A 175 0.33 -10.16 11.71
N TYR A 176 -0.68 -9.64 11.03
CA TYR A 176 -2.06 -9.68 11.48
C TYR A 176 -2.81 -10.82 10.79
N SER A 177 -3.40 -11.72 11.56
CA SER A 177 -4.18 -12.84 11.02
C SER A 177 -5.63 -12.45 10.75
N LEU A 178 -6.10 -12.71 9.53
CA LEU A 178 -7.50 -12.56 9.15
C LEU A 178 -8.39 -13.66 9.74
N TYR A 179 -7.81 -14.77 10.21
CA TYR A 179 -8.53 -15.89 10.83
C TYR A 179 -7.71 -16.63 11.90
N PRO A 180 -8.33 -17.33 12.86
CA PRO A 180 -9.70 -17.15 13.33
C PRO A 180 -9.85 -15.86 14.16
N SER A 181 -11.08 -15.42 14.41
CA SER A 181 -11.36 -14.36 15.38
C SER A 181 -11.28 -14.92 16.82
N PRO A 182 -10.71 -14.21 17.81
CA PRO A 182 -10.23 -12.83 17.75
C PRO A 182 -8.91 -12.71 16.99
N HIS A 183 -8.84 -11.69 16.13
CA HIS A 183 -7.65 -11.39 15.36
C HIS A 183 -6.51 -10.94 16.28
N ARG A 184 -5.30 -11.43 16.00
CA ARG A 184 -4.08 -11.07 16.73
C ARG A 184 -3.04 -10.57 15.74
N ALA A 185 -2.36 -9.48 16.13
CA ALA A 185 -1.13 -9.04 15.51
C ALA A 185 0.05 -9.65 16.29
N ASP A 186 0.88 -10.43 15.61
CA ASP A 186 2.13 -10.96 16.15
C ASP A 186 3.31 -10.12 15.68
N ILE A 187 4.27 -9.84 16.56
CA ILE A 187 5.52 -9.18 16.18
C ILE A 187 6.38 -10.19 15.43
N LEU A 188 6.75 -9.86 14.19
CA LEU A 188 7.67 -10.68 13.40
C LEU A 188 9.12 -10.19 13.51
N TYR A 189 9.32 -8.88 13.36
CA TYR A 189 10.65 -8.28 13.32
C TYR A 189 10.66 -6.97 14.06
N GLN A 190 11.80 -6.65 14.67
CA GLN A 190 12.03 -5.36 15.30
C GLN A 190 13.49 -4.96 15.08
N PHE A 191 13.72 -3.77 14.54
CA PHE A 191 15.05 -3.27 14.20
C PHE A 191 15.13 -1.75 14.32
N LYS A 192 16.35 -1.23 14.56
CA LYS A 192 16.67 0.21 14.54
C LYS A 192 17.22 0.61 13.17
N GLU A 193 16.46 0.32 12.13
CA GLU A 193 16.84 0.65 10.76
C GLU A 193 15.62 1.12 9.97
N GLU A 194 15.90 1.89 8.93
CA GLU A 194 14.91 2.38 7.98
C GLU A 194 15.05 1.60 6.68
N PHE A 195 13.93 1.02 6.25
CA PHE A 195 13.82 0.39 4.94
C PHE A 195 13.02 1.31 4.03
N GLU A 196 13.53 1.49 2.81
CA GLU A 196 12.83 2.15 1.71
C GLU A 196 11.56 1.35 1.38
N GLN A 197 11.69 0.03 1.32
CA GLN A 197 10.58 -0.86 1.04
C GLN A 197 10.81 -2.22 1.71
N VAL A 198 9.70 -2.87 2.07
CA VAL A 198 9.68 -4.21 2.64
C VAL A 198 8.70 -5.08 1.85
N PHE A 199 9.08 -6.32 1.59
CA PHE A 199 8.25 -7.31 0.90
C PHE A 199 8.16 -8.60 1.71
N PHE A 200 7.12 -9.36 1.44
CA PHE A 200 6.93 -10.69 1.97
C PHE A 200 6.70 -11.66 0.82
N HIS A 201 7.44 -12.76 0.81
CA HIS A 201 7.21 -13.87 -0.11
C HIS A 201 7.28 -15.18 0.69
N SER A 202 6.25 -16.03 0.57
CA SER A 202 6.19 -17.32 1.29
C SER A 202 6.48 -17.21 2.81
N ASN A 203 5.95 -16.17 3.47
CA ASN A 203 6.20 -15.79 4.89
C ASN A 203 7.62 -15.32 5.23
N GLU A 204 8.54 -15.22 4.28
CA GLU A 204 9.87 -14.66 4.49
C GLU A 204 9.87 -13.16 4.17
N GLY A 205 10.49 -12.37 5.05
CA GLY A 205 10.54 -10.91 4.93
C GLY A 205 11.85 -10.43 4.30
N TYR A 206 11.74 -9.46 3.39
CA TYR A 206 12.85 -8.85 2.68
C TYR A 206 12.79 -7.33 2.79
N GLY A 207 13.92 -6.66 3.02
CA GLY A 207 14.02 -5.21 3.12
C GLY A 207 14.98 -4.63 2.11
N ILE A 208 14.65 -3.45 1.57
CA ILE A 208 15.57 -2.63 0.75
C ILE A 208 16.06 -1.46 1.61
N ARG A 209 17.38 -1.30 1.73
CA ARG A 209 18.02 -0.17 2.41
C ARG A 209 19.14 0.42 1.57
N TRP A 210 19.50 1.67 1.85
CA TRP A 210 20.73 2.26 1.30
C TRP A 210 21.94 1.71 2.05
N THR A 211 23.04 1.48 1.33
CA THR A 211 24.31 1.03 1.93
C THR A 211 25.06 2.15 2.64
N ASP A 212 24.78 3.41 2.28
CA ASP A 212 25.41 4.60 2.84
C ASP A 212 24.46 5.82 2.84
N GLU A 213 24.82 6.85 3.60
CA GLU A 213 24.06 8.10 3.69
C GLU A 213 24.01 8.88 2.37
N LYS A 214 24.97 8.63 1.47
CA LYS A 214 25.03 9.26 0.15
C LYS A 214 24.06 8.62 -0.83
N ARG A 215 23.39 7.53 -0.43
CA ARG A 215 22.40 6.81 -1.23
C ARG A 215 22.97 6.36 -2.58
N ASN A 216 24.19 5.84 -2.56
CA ASN A 216 24.87 5.42 -3.80
C ASN A 216 24.42 4.04 -4.31
N GLU A 217 24.10 3.13 -3.38
CA GLU A 217 23.79 1.74 -3.68
C GLU A 217 22.66 1.26 -2.77
N LEU A 218 21.71 0.53 -3.35
CA LEU A 218 20.67 -0.18 -2.63
C LEU A 218 21.12 -1.61 -2.33
N GLU A 219 20.81 -2.06 -1.11
CA GLU A 219 21.02 -3.41 -0.65
C GLU A 219 19.67 -4.07 -0.34
N LEU A 220 19.48 -5.25 -0.92
CA LEU A 220 18.43 -6.18 -0.53
C LEU A 220 18.94 -7.06 0.61
N VAL A 221 18.19 -7.10 1.71
CA VAL A 221 18.49 -7.96 2.86
C VAL A 221 17.32 -8.90 3.16
N ARG A 222 17.65 -10.09 3.65
CA ARG A 222 16.71 -10.95 4.36
C ARG A 222 16.51 -10.37 5.76
N LEU A 223 15.28 -10.08 6.16
CA LEU A 223 14.99 -9.50 7.47
C LEU A 223 15.36 -10.43 8.63
N ASN A 224 15.17 -11.74 8.44
CA ASN A 224 15.66 -12.72 9.40
C ASN A 224 17.20 -12.77 9.39
N GLY A 225 17.82 -12.34 10.48
CA GLY A 225 19.27 -12.28 10.62
C GLY A 225 19.95 -11.16 9.82
N MET A 226 19.19 -10.28 9.16
CA MET A 226 19.69 -9.11 8.41
C MET A 226 20.80 -9.45 7.41
N CYS A 227 20.63 -10.57 6.70
CA CYS A 227 21.63 -11.10 5.79
C CYS A 227 21.55 -10.39 4.42
N PRO A 228 22.62 -9.74 3.94
CA PRO A 228 22.66 -9.17 2.59
C PRO A 228 22.53 -10.25 1.51
N LEU A 229 21.64 -10.01 0.55
CA LEU A 229 21.39 -10.94 -0.56
C LEU A 229 21.89 -10.39 -1.89
N PHE A 230 21.68 -9.10 -2.13
CA PHE A 230 21.92 -8.48 -3.43
C PHE A 230 22.16 -6.99 -3.26
N ARG A 231 22.94 -6.40 -4.18
CA ARG A 231 23.22 -4.96 -4.22
C ARG A 231 23.15 -4.44 -5.64
N THR A 232 22.67 -3.20 -5.79
CA THR A 232 22.63 -2.52 -7.09
C THR A 232 22.64 -1.00 -6.93
N GLN A 233 23.18 -0.31 -7.94
CA GLN A 233 23.06 1.14 -8.09
C GLN A 233 21.72 1.56 -8.74
N GLY A 234 20.99 0.61 -9.33
CA GLY A 234 19.64 0.82 -9.84
C GLY A 234 18.57 0.74 -8.74
N ARG A 235 17.32 0.56 -9.15
CA ARG A 235 16.19 0.34 -8.24
C ARG A 235 15.88 -1.14 -8.12
N ILE A 236 15.62 -1.62 -6.92
CA ILE A 236 15.04 -2.95 -6.70
C ILE A 236 13.51 -2.80 -6.73
N ILE A 237 12.84 -3.57 -7.58
CA ILE A 237 11.39 -3.54 -7.75
C ILE A 237 10.73 -4.63 -6.91
N HIS A 238 11.24 -5.86 -6.98
CA HIS A 238 10.64 -7.01 -6.32
C HIS A 238 11.64 -8.15 -6.14
N THR A 239 11.34 -9.08 -5.22
CA THR A 239 12.08 -10.32 -5.02
C THR A 239 11.20 -11.42 -4.42
N ASP A 240 11.47 -12.66 -4.82
CA ASP A 240 10.95 -13.88 -4.17
C ASP A 240 12.02 -14.56 -3.28
N GLY A 241 13.19 -13.92 -3.11
CA GLY A 241 14.35 -14.46 -2.39
C GLY A 241 15.33 -15.27 -3.22
N LYS A 242 14.92 -15.77 -4.39
CA LYS A 242 15.80 -16.45 -5.35
C LYS A 242 16.16 -15.53 -6.50
N PHE A 243 15.17 -14.79 -6.99
CA PHE A 243 15.30 -13.83 -8.06
C PHE A 243 15.06 -12.41 -7.56
N VAL A 244 15.75 -11.46 -8.18
CA VAL A 244 15.55 -10.03 -7.94
C VAL A 244 15.25 -9.37 -9.26
N LEU A 245 14.17 -8.61 -9.29
CA LEU A 245 13.84 -7.74 -10.40
C LEU A 245 14.37 -6.34 -10.09
N THR A 246 15.24 -5.82 -10.95
CA THR A 246 15.77 -4.46 -10.85
C THR A 246 15.42 -3.63 -12.07
N ALA A 247 15.41 -2.30 -11.88
CA ALA A 247 15.40 -1.30 -12.94
C ALA A 247 16.73 -0.54 -12.91
N GLU A 248 17.56 -0.76 -13.91
CA GLU A 248 18.85 -0.10 -14.06
C GLU A 248 18.76 1.06 -15.04
N PRO A 249 19.46 2.19 -14.79
CA PRO A 249 19.64 3.22 -15.79
C PRO A 249 20.51 2.69 -16.95
N THR A 250 19.99 2.73 -18.18
CA THR A 250 20.73 2.22 -19.35
C THR A 250 21.83 3.15 -19.84
N ASN A 251 21.67 4.47 -19.67
CA ASN A 251 22.61 5.53 -20.05
C ASN A 251 22.03 6.90 -19.58
N PRO A 252 22.82 7.91 -19.15
CA PRO A 252 22.29 9.24 -18.82
C PRO A 252 21.49 9.93 -19.95
N LYS A 253 21.70 9.51 -21.21
CA LYS A 253 20.98 10.00 -22.39
C LYS A 253 19.76 9.16 -22.79
N SER A 254 19.54 8.03 -22.13
CA SER A 254 18.43 7.13 -22.41
C SER A 254 17.35 7.34 -21.35
N GLU A 255 16.18 7.81 -21.78
CA GLU A 255 15.02 8.00 -20.89
C GLU A 255 14.40 6.67 -20.40
N LYS A 256 14.97 5.51 -20.75
CA LYS A 256 14.31 4.20 -20.59
C LYS A 256 15.05 3.29 -19.63
N PRO A 257 14.43 2.84 -18.52
CA PRO A 257 15.05 1.89 -17.61
C PRO A 257 15.16 0.51 -18.27
N LEU A 258 16.25 -0.21 -18.01
CA LEU A 258 16.40 -1.62 -18.36
C LEU A 258 15.98 -2.46 -17.17
N LEU A 259 15.01 -3.32 -17.39
CA LEU A 259 14.60 -4.27 -16.37
C LEU A 259 15.46 -5.53 -16.45
N LEU A 260 16.01 -5.91 -15.30
CA LEU A 260 16.88 -7.08 -15.17
C LEU A 260 16.29 -8.05 -14.16
N LEU A 261 16.15 -9.30 -14.58
CA LEU A 261 15.87 -10.40 -13.66
C LEU A 261 17.19 -11.10 -13.33
N TYR A 262 17.61 -10.99 -12.08
CA TYR A 262 18.82 -11.60 -11.55
C TYR A 262 18.50 -12.89 -10.78
N ASP A 263 19.31 -13.93 -10.96
CA ASP A 263 19.35 -15.08 -10.07
C ASP A 263 20.42 -14.84 -9.00
N ILE A 264 20.00 -14.70 -7.73
CA ILE A 264 20.90 -14.39 -6.61
C ILE A 264 21.93 -15.51 -6.43
N SER A 265 21.50 -16.78 -6.54
CA SER A 265 22.36 -17.93 -6.31
C SER A 265 23.45 -18.07 -7.36
N LYS A 266 23.11 -17.78 -8.62
CA LYS A 266 24.05 -17.84 -9.75
C LYS A 266 24.84 -16.55 -9.96
N LYS A 267 24.45 -15.47 -9.28
CA LYS A 267 25.02 -14.11 -9.43
C LYS A 267 25.04 -13.67 -10.89
N SER A 268 23.96 -13.94 -11.61
CA SER A 268 23.88 -13.69 -13.05
C SER A 268 22.52 -13.14 -13.45
N VAL A 269 22.51 -12.22 -14.43
CA VAL A 269 21.29 -11.83 -15.14
C VAL A 269 20.78 -13.02 -15.93
N ILE A 270 19.54 -13.43 -15.67
CA ILE A 270 18.87 -14.51 -16.42
C ILE A 270 17.95 -13.97 -17.51
N ARG A 271 17.47 -12.73 -17.36
CA ARG A 271 16.62 -12.07 -18.37
C ARG A 271 16.83 -10.57 -18.37
N GLN A 272 16.79 -10.00 -19.57
CA GLN A 272 16.79 -8.56 -19.81
C GLN A 272 15.51 -8.20 -20.54
N ILE A 273 14.82 -7.17 -20.07
CA ILE A 273 13.58 -6.67 -20.67
C ILE A 273 13.80 -5.19 -20.99
N HIS A 274 13.89 -4.91 -22.28
CA HIS A 274 14.00 -3.56 -22.84
C HIS A 274 12.61 -3.01 -23.16
N ASP A 275 11.72 -2.90 -22.17
CA ASP A 275 10.34 -2.53 -22.45
C ASP A 275 9.88 -1.23 -21.79
N ARG A 276 9.04 -0.50 -22.53
CA ARG A 276 8.70 0.92 -22.38
C ARG A 276 7.59 1.17 -21.36
N SER A 277 6.90 0.13 -20.92
CA SER A 277 5.64 0.27 -20.20
C SER A 277 5.45 -0.93 -19.28
N VAL A 278 6.26 -1.02 -18.23
CA VAL A 278 6.18 -2.17 -17.32
C VAL A 278 5.70 -1.72 -15.95
N PHE A 279 4.58 -2.26 -15.53
CA PHE A 279 4.00 -2.06 -14.21
C PHE A 279 4.07 -3.38 -13.43
N TYR A 280 4.70 -3.35 -12.26
CA TYR A 280 4.62 -4.48 -11.35
C TYR A 280 3.29 -4.39 -10.57
N ASP A 281 2.39 -5.29 -10.88
CA ASP A 281 1.15 -5.48 -10.14
C ASP A 281 1.44 -6.30 -8.89
N ARG A 282 1.63 -5.58 -7.78
CA ARG A 282 1.88 -6.17 -6.46
C ARG A 282 0.76 -7.09 -5.97
N TYR A 283 -0.48 -6.91 -6.44
CA TYR A 283 -1.64 -7.68 -5.97
C TYR A 283 -1.81 -8.98 -6.76
N GLY A 284 -1.39 -8.98 -8.03
CA GLY A 284 -1.33 -10.17 -8.87
C GLY A 284 0.00 -10.93 -8.81
N ASP A 285 1.00 -10.40 -8.09
CA ASP A 285 2.40 -10.87 -8.13
C ASP A 285 2.88 -11.07 -9.58
N GLN A 286 2.62 -10.08 -10.44
CA GLN A 286 2.82 -10.19 -11.88
C GLN A 286 3.31 -8.90 -12.50
N MET A 287 3.99 -9.03 -13.63
CA MET A 287 4.46 -7.91 -14.43
C MET A 287 3.49 -7.68 -15.58
N ILE A 288 2.87 -6.51 -15.61
CA ILE A 288 2.01 -6.05 -16.69
C ILE A 288 2.88 -5.28 -17.67
N LEU A 289 2.98 -5.79 -18.89
CA LEU A 289 3.62 -5.14 -20.03
C LEU A 289 2.52 -4.42 -20.83
N TYR A 290 2.64 -3.10 -21.06
CA TYR A 290 1.77 -2.33 -21.97
C TYR A 290 2.40 -2.10 -23.34
#